data_AF-A0A1K1QMD4-F1
#
_entry.id   AF-A0A1K1QMD4-F1
#
_cell.length_a   1.000
_cell.length_b   1.000
_cell.length_c   1.000
_cell.angle_alpha   90.00
_cell.angle_beta   90.00
_cell.angle_gamma   90.00
#
_symmetry.space_group_name_H-M   'P 1'
#
loop_
_entity.id
_entity.type
_entity.pdbx_description
1 polymer ?
#
loop_
_entity_poly.entity_id
_entity_poly.type
_entity_poly.pdbx_seq_one_letter_code
_entity_poly.pdbx_strand_id
1 'polypeptide(L)'
;MFTPEMVSPELGEFVLVANHSLESTEAARLSVEYNRARILNGRPHLPSESWKCRLVYDVRGQSVSEPTIDQVRTQLCDVATVEFKR
;
A
#
# COMPACT_ATOMS: atom_id res chain seq x y z
N MET A 1 15.11 -0.04 8.83
CA MET A 1 15.30 -1.08 7.81
C MET A 1 13.99 -1.21 7.06
N PHE A 2 13.97 -0.87 5.77
CA PHE A 2 12.80 -1.03 4.92
C PHE A 2 12.91 -2.37 4.20
N THR A 3 12.01 -3.29 4.52
CA THR A 3 11.97 -4.62 3.91
C THR A 3 10.60 -4.79 3.27
N PRO A 4 10.49 -4.74 1.94
CA PRO A 4 9.27 -5.10 1.25
C PRO A 4 9.02 -6.61 1.36
N GLU A 5 7.76 -7.00 1.28
CA GLU A 5 7.34 -8.41 1.32
C GLU A 5 7.78 -9.18 0.07
N MET A 6 7.93 -8.49 -1.07
CA MET A 6 8.50 -9.06 -2.28
C MET A 6 9.27 -8.01 -3.09
N VAL A 7 10.35 -8.44 -3.72
CA VAL A 7 11.11 -7.66 -4.70
C VAL A 7 11.17 -8.44 -6.01
N SER A 8 10.81 -7.81 -7.12
CA SER A 8 10.96 -8.35 -8.47
C SER A 8 11.89 -7.44 -9.27
N PRO A 9 13.19 -7.78 -9.36
CA PRO A 9 14.14 -7.00 -10.16
C PRO A 9 13.79 -7.00 -11.65
N GLU A 10 13.23 -8.11 -12.15
CA GLU A 10 12.83 -8.29 -13.55
C GLU A 10 11.73 -7.32 -13.98
N LEU A 11 10.75 -7.07 -13.09
CA LEU A 11 9.66 -6.13 -13.33
C LEU A 11 9.99 -4.70 -12.88
N GLY A 12 11.11 -4.52 -12.16
CA GLY A 12 11.41 -3.26 -11.47
C GLY A 12 10.32 -2.90 -10.46
N GLU A 13 9.84 -3.89 -9.71
CA GLU A 13 8.70 -3.76 -8.81
C GLU A 13 9.05 -4.25 -7.41
N PHE A 14 8.46 -3.62 -6.40
CA PHE A 14 8.42 -4.14 -5.05
C PHE A 14 6.99 -4.13 -4.53
N VAL A 15 6.68 -5.11 -3.67
CA VAL A 15 5.35 -5.30 -3.12
C VAL A 15 5.36 -5.00 -1.64
N LEU A 16 4.37 -4.22 -1.22
CA LEU A 16 4.01 -4.03 0.16
C LEU A 16 2.67 -4.69 0.45
N VAL A 17 2.54 -5.31 1.62
CA VAL A 17 1.25 -5.82 2.11
C VAL A 17 0.78 -4.96 3.29
N ALA A 18 -0.47 -4.52 3.25
CA ALA A 18 -1.13 -3.81 4.33
C ALA A 18 -2.31 -4.64 4.85
N ASN A 19 -2.32 -4.91 6.16
CA ASN A 19 -3.34 -5.70 6.85
C ASN A 19 -4.11 -4.89 7.91
N HIS A 20 -4.03 -3.55 7.84
CA HIS A 20 -4.75 -2.68 8.76
C HIS A 20 -6.27 -2.79 8.58
N SER A 21 -7.01 -2.51 9.66
CA SER A 21 -8.46 -2.35 9.56
C SER A 21 -8.81 -1.13 8.70
N LEU A 22 -9.83 -1.26 7.85
CA LEU A 22 -10.44 -0.18 7.08
C LEU A 22 -11.93 0.00 7.42
N GLU A 23 -12.42 -0.62 8.49
CA GLU A 23 -13.85 -0.67 8.83
C GLU A 23 -14.39 0.65 9.41
N SER A 24 -13.50 1.57 9.80
CA SER A 24 -13.86 2.92 10.21
C SER A 24 -13.10 3.96 9.40
N THR A 25 -13.69 5.16 9.27
CA THR A 25 -13.06 6.30 8.59
C THR A 25 -11.68 6.63 9.17
N GLU A 26 -11.55 6.57 10.50
CA GLU A 26 -10.29 6.87 11.17
C GLU A 26 -9.24 5.78 10.93
N ALA A 27 -9.64 4.50 10.96
CA ALA A 27 -8.74 3.39 10.66
C ALA A 27 -8.23 3.46 9.21
N ALA A 28 -9.12 3.79 8.27
CA ALA A 28 -8.75 4.01 6.88
C ALA A 28 -7.77 5.19 6.71
N ARG A 29 -8.02 6.32 7.39
CA ARG A 29 -7.13 7.49 7.38
C ARG A 29 -5.73 7.14 7.88
N LEU A 30 -5.63 6.54 9.07
CA LEU A 30 -4.36 6.14 9.67
C LEU A 30 -3.62 5.13 8.81
N SER A 31 -4.36 4.21 8.19
CA SER A 31 -3.79 3.22 7.28
C SER A 31 -3.17 3.86 6.04
N VAL A 32 -3.85 4.85 5.45
CA VAL A 32 -3.32 5.62 4.30
C VAL A 32 -2.05 6.38 4.71
N GLU A 33 -2.10 7.12 5.81
CA GLU A 33 -0.97 7.92 6.30
C GLU A 33 0.26 7.05 6.57
N TYR A 34 0.06 5.92 7.26
CA TYR A 34 1.13 4.98 7.53
C TYR A 34 1.75 4.42 6.25
N ASN A 35 0.92 3.91 5.32
CA ASN A 35 1.44 3.27 4.12
C ASN A 35 2.13 4.27 3.20
N ARG A 36 1.61 5.49 3.07
CA ARG A 36 2.29 6.58 2.35
C ARG A 36 3.68 6.85 2.95
N ALA A 37 3.76 7.02 4.27
CA ALA A 37 5.03 7.25 4.96
C ALA A 37 6.00 6.07 4.77
N ARG A 38 5.50 4.83 4.87
CA ARG A 38 6.28 3.59 4.63
C ARG A 38 6.87 3.55 3.23
N ILE A 39 6.08 3.90 2.20
CA ILE A 39 6.54 3.91 0.80
C ILE A 39 7.60 4.99 0.58
N LEU A 40 7.33 6.22 1.02
CA LEU A 40 8.22 7.36 0.80
C LEU A 40 9.56 7.19 1.54
N ASN A 41 9.53 6.70 2.78
CA ASN A 41 10.75 6.42 3.54
C ASN A 41 11.48 5.17 3.01
N GLY A 42 10.77 4.25 2.35
CA GLY A 42 11.36 3.05 1.78
C GLY A 42 12.09 3.26 0.47
N ARG A 43 11.62 4.22 -0.36
CA ARG A 43 12.17 4.49 -1.70
C ARG A 43 13.69 4.67 -1.74
N PRO A 44 14.33 5.47 -0.87
CA PRO A 44 15.79 5.65 -0.90
C PRO A 44 16.61 4.39 -0.62
N HIS A 45 15.97 3.35 -0.07
CA HIS A 45 16.62 2.08 0.24
C HIS A 45 16.49 1.05 -0.89
N LEU A 46 15.80 1.39 -1.98
CA LEU A 46 15.65 0.50 -3.13
C LEU A 46 16.86 0.61 -4.07
N PRO A 47 17.21 -0.47 -4.79
CA PRO A 47 18.30 -0.46 -5.76
C PRO A 47 18.11 0.57 -6.88
N SER A 48 16.88 0.98 -7.17
CA SER A 48 16.57 2.00 -8.16
C SER A 48 15.32 2.81 -7.78
N GLU A 49 15.40 4.13 -7.98
CA GLU A 49 14.29 5.06 -7.71
C GLU A 49 13.13 4.92 -8.71
N SER A 50 13.36 4.25 -9.84
CA SER A 50 12.33 4.00 -10.87
C SER A 50 11.46 2.79 -10.56
N TRP A 51 11.76 2.03 -9.51
CA TRP A 51 11.00 0.86 -9.16
C TRP A 51 9.58 1.23 -8.72
N LYS A 52 8.60 0.53 -9.27
CA LYS A 52 7.19 0.77 -8.97
C LYS A 52 6.82 0.07 -7.67
N CYS A 53 6.01 0.76 -6.87
CA CYS A 53 5.43 0.21 -5.66
C CYS A 53 4.07 -0.40 -5.98
N ARG A 54 3.87 -1.68 -5.61
CA ARG A 54 2.55 -2.29 -5.54
C ARG A 54 2.15 -2.50 -4.09
N LEU A 55 1.05 -1.88 -3.66
CA LEU A 55 0.52 -2.02 -2.31
C LEU A 55 -0.73 -2.90 -2.35
N VAL A 56 -0.66 -4.06 -1.69
CA VAL A 56 -1.76 -5.01 -1.59
C VAL A 56 -2.39 -4.90 -0.21
N TYR A 57 -3.63 -4.43 -0.15
CA TYR A 57 -4.46 -4.47 1.04
C TYR A 57 -5.07 -5.86 1.22
N ASP A 58 -4.70 -6.56 2.28
CA ASP A 58 -5.35 -7.79 2.71
C ASP A 58 -6.46 -7.44 3.71
N VAL A 59 -7.69 -7.37 3.20
CA VAL A 59 -8.89 -7.01 3.97
C VAL A 59 -9.85 -8.18 4.13
N ARG A 60 -9.37 -9.41 3.87
CA ARG A 60 -10.14 -10.63 4.11
C ARG A 60 -10.64 -10.67 5.54
N GLY A 61 -11.95 -10.86 5.70
CA GLY A 61 -12.62 -10.89 7.01
C GLY A 61 -13.05 -9.52 7.56
N GLN A 62 -12.82 -8.42 6.82
CA GLN A 62 -13.31 -7.08 7.19
C GLN A 62 -14.55 -6.70 6.35
N SER A 63 -15.49 -5.97 6.95
CA SER A 63 -16.63 -5.40 6.22
C SER A 63 -16.29 -4.01 5.69
N VAL A 64 -15.53 -3.96 4.58
CA VAL A 64 -15.08 -2.70 3.97
C VAL A 64 -16.01 -2.27 2.83
N SER A 65 -16.49 -1.04 2.86
CA SER A 65 -17.34 -0.49 1.80
C SER A 65 -16.54 -0.13 0.54
N GLU A 66 -17.14 -0.22 -0.66
CA GLU A 66 -16.51 0.24 -1.90
C GLU A 66 -16.08 1.72 -1.84
N PRO A 67 -16.88 2.66 -1.29
CA PRO A 67 -16.44 4.05 -1.14
C PRO A 67 -15.13 4.19 -0.34
N THR A 68 -14.95 3.40 0.72
CA THR A 68 -13.70 3.40 1.50
C THR A 68 -12.53 2.88 0.65
N ILE A 69 -12.76 1.84 -0.14
CA ILE A 69 -11.74 1.26 -1.03
C ILE A 69 -11.30 2.27 -2.08
N ASP A 70 -12.24 2.93 -2.75
CA ASP A 70 -11.95 3.93 -3.78
C ASP A 70 -11.28 5.16 -3.18
N GLN A 71 -11.67 5.56 -1.98
CA GLN A 71 -10.99 6.61 -1.23
C GLN A 71 -9.52 6.24 -0.93
N VAL A 72 -9.26 5.02 -0.48
CA VAL A 72 -7.89 4.55 -0.19
C VAL A 72 -7.06 4.48 -1.48
N ARG A 73 -7.62 3.97 -2.59
CA ARG A 73 -6.95 3.97 -3.90
C ARG A 73 -6.58 5.39 -4.33
N THR A 74 -7.54 6.31 -4.27
CA THR A 74 -7.36 7.70 -4.70
C THR A 74 -6.26 8.41 -3.90
N GLN A 75 -6.17 8.14 -2.59
CA GLN A 75 -5.17 8.80 -1.74
C GLN A 75 -3.75 8.24 -1.86
N LEU A 76 -3.56 7.10 -2.50
CA LEU A 76 -2.27 6.41 -2.61
C LEU A 76 -1.82 6.19 -4.06
N CYS A 77 -2.64 6.55 -5.06
CA CYS A 77 -2.36 6.29 -6.47
C CYS A 77 -1.14 7.05 -7.01
N ASP A 78 -0.73 8.13 -6.36
CA ASP A 78 0.47 8.91 -6.69
C ASP A 78 1.77 8.21 -6.25
N VAL A 79 1.71 7.34 -5.24
CA VAL A 79 2.88 6.67 -4.67
C VAL A 79 2.93 5.17 -4.96
N ALA A 80 1.80 4.52 -5.26
CA ALA A 80 1.72 3.09 -5.52
C ALA A 80 0.51 2.69 -6.38
N THR A 81 0.61 1.53 -7.03
CA THR A 81 -0.54 0.79 -7.54
C THR A 81 -1.19 0.04 -6.38
N VAL A 82 -2.47 0.32 -6.10
CA VAL A 82 -3.18 -0.22 -4.93
C VAL A 82 -4.15 -1.33 -5.33
N GLU A 83 -3.96 -2.51 -4.75
CA GLU A 83 -4.80 -3.70 -4.96
C GLU A 83 -5.45 -4.14 -3.65
N PHE A 84 -6.58 -4.84 -3.73
CA PHE A 84 -7.32 -5.34 -2.57
C PHE A 84 -7.57 -6.83 -2.71
N LYS A 85 -7.19 -7.59 -1.69
CA LYS A 85 -7.53 -8.98 -1.51
C LYS A 85 -8.63 -9.08 -0.47
N ARG A 86 -9.77 -9.64 -0.87
CA ARG A 86 -11.03 -9.68 -0.11
C ARG A 86 -11.46 -11.12 0.12
#